data_AF-A0A379X2B0-F1
#
_entry.id   AF-A0A379X2B0-F1
#
_cell.length_a   1.000
_cell.length_b   1.000
_cell.length_c   1.000
_cell.angle_alpha   90.00
_cell.angle_beta   90.00
_cell.angle_gamma   90.00
#
_symmetry.space_group_name_H-M   'P 1'
#
loop_
_entity.id
_entity.type
_entity.pdbx_description
1 polymer ?
#
loop_
_entity_poly.entity_id
_entity_poly.type
_entity_poly.pdbx_seq_one_letter_code
_entity_poly.pdbx_strand_id
1 'polypeptide(L)'
;MTIKLWNGLVAKDNCQRMAFTLSAYNGGQGWVNRDKKLAAAKGLDASIWFEHVERVNAGAAPQTGARIVTTQSDFIQHAPRYLQWGQASCIH
;
A
#
# COMPACT_ATOMS: atom_id res chain seq x y z
N MET A 1 -9.58 -1.39 10.62
CA MET A 1 -9.41 -1.83 9.21
C MET A 1 -10.33 -3.02 8.97
N THR A 2 -11.14 -3.03 7.92
CA THR A 2 -12.08 -4.14 7.67
C THR A 2 -11.44 -5.23 6.81
N ILE A 3 -11.76 -6.49 7.09
CA ILE A 3 -11.30 -7.67 6.33
C ILE A 3 -11.59 -7.57 4.81
N LYS A 4 -12.61 -6.80 4.41
CA LYS A 4 -12.92 -6.52 3.00
C LYS A 4 -11.80 -5.78 2.26
N LEU A 5 -11.18 -4.79 2.91
CA LEU A 5 -10.08 -4.01 2.33
C LEU A 5 -8.84 -4.89 2.12
N TRP A 6 -8.54 -5.75 3.08
CA TRP A 6 -7.47 -6.74 2.99
C TRP A 6 -7.69 -7.70 1.82
N ASN A 7 -8.89 -8.28 1.65
CA ASN A 7 -9.19 -9.27 0.60
C ASN A 7 -9.33 -8.70 -0.82
N GLY A 8 -9.61 -7.41 -0.97
CA GLY A 8 -9.77 -6.79 -2.30
C GLY A 8 -8.48 -6.37 -3.00
N LEU A 9 -7.32 -6.44 -2.32
CA LEU A 9 -6.06 -5.92 -2.82
C LEU A 9 -5.10 -7.07 -3.15
N VAL A 10 -4.95 -7.36 -4.45
CA VAL A 10 -3.91 -8.28 -4.96
C VAL A 10 -2.53 -7.68 -4.68
N ALA A 11 -1.70 -8.40 -3.95
CA ALA A 11 -0.37 -7.98 -3.55
C ALA A 11 0.60 -9.17 -3.58
N LYS A 12 1.88 -8.92 -3.82
CA LYS A 12 2.91 -9.96 -3.95
C LYS A 12 3.15 -10.74 -2.66
N ASP A 13 3.05 -10.06 -1.52
CA ASP A 13 3.21 -10.63 -0.19
C ASP A 13 2.40 -9.82 0.85
N ASN A 14 2.42 -10.28 2.10
CA ASN A 14 1.70 -9.62 3.20
C ASN A 14 2.23 -8.21 3.51
N CYS A 15 3.50 -7.94 3.24
CA CYS A 15 4.12 -6.63 3.43
C CYS A 15 3.53 -5.62 2.42
N GLN A 16 3.55 -5.97 1.13
CA GLN A 16 2.93 -5.19 0.07
C GLN A 16 1.43 -5.02 0.32
N ARG A 17 0.75 -6.07 0.79
CA ARG A 17 -0.69 -6.03 1.08
C ARG A 17 -1.02 -5.05 2.19
N MET A 18 -0.25 -5.03 3.27
CA MET A 18 -0.43 -4.04 4.34
C MET A 18 -0.16 -2.62 3.82
N ALA A 19 0.83 -2.43 2.93
CA ALA A 19 1.10 -1.12 2.32
C ALA A 19 -0.06 -0.62 1.46
N PHE A 20 -0.59 -1.48 0.57
CA PHE A 20 -1.80 -1.16 -0.19
C PHE A 20 -2.98 -0.85 0.72
N THR A 21 -3.15 -1.60 1.82
CA THR A 21 -4.31 -1.42 2.68
C THR A 21 -4.22 -0.15 3.51
N LEU A 22 -3.04 0.22 4.00
CA LEU A 22 -2.82 1.51 4.69
C LEU A 22 -3.01 2.69 3.73
N SER A 23 -2.54 2.58 2.50
CA SER A 23 -2.81 3.60 1.48
C SER A 23 -4.31 3.72 1.19
N ALA A 24 -5.01 2.59 1.03
CA ALA A 24 -6.45 2.58 0.82
C ALA A 24 -7.24 3.08 2.05
N TYR A 25 -6.72 2.90 3.26
CA TYR A 25 -7.32 3.43 4.48
C TYR A 25 -7.20 4.96 4.55
N ASN A 26 -6.04 5.51 4.21
CA ASN A 26 -5.79 6.95 4.26
C ASN A 26 -6.37 7.72 3.05
N GLY A 27 -6.28 7.15 1.85
CA GLY A 27 -6.63 7.81 0.59
C GLY A 27 -7.82 7.19 -0.13
N GLY A 28 -8.35 6.05 0.31
CA GLY A 28 -9.46 5.34 -0.32
C GLY A 28 -9.03 4.25 -1.32
N GLN A 29 -9.75 3.14 -1.34
CA GLN A 29 -9.44 1.98 -2.20
C GLN A 29 -9.55 2.28 -3.71
N GLY A 30 -10.44 3.20 -4.10
CA GLY A 30 -10.60 3.59 -5.51
C GLY A 30 -9.34 4.22 -6.11
N TRP A 31 -8.63 5.03 -5.33
CA TRP A 31 -7.36 5.65 -5.72
C TRP A 31 -6.24 4.62 -5.84
N VAL A 32 -6.12 3.72 -4.87
CA VAL A 32 -5.16 2.62 -4.94
C VAL A 32 -5.36 1.76 -6.21
N ASN A 33 -6.61 1.46 -6.57
CA ASN A 33 -6.89 0.73 -7.80
C ASN A 33 -6.54 1.54 -9.08
N ARG A 34 -6.66 2.87 -9.03
CA ARG A 34 -6.24 3.76 -10.12
C ARG A 34 -4.71 3.74 -10.27
N ASP A 35 -3.99 3.83 -9.17
CA ASP A 35 -2.53 3.82 -9.16
C ASP A 35 -1.98 2.47 -9.62
N LYS A 36 -2.60 1.36 -9.22
CA LYS A 36 -2.26 0.02 -9.73
C LYS A 36 -2.42 -0.06 -11.26
N LYS A 37 -3.49 0.50 -11.82
CA LYS A 37 -3.69 0.56 -13.27
C LYS A 37 -2.64 1.44 -13.95
N LEU A 38 -2.30 2.58 -13.35
CA LEU A 38 -1.30 3.50 -13.89
C LEU A 38 0.12 2.92 -13.81
N ALA A 39 0.44 2.19 -12.74
CA ALA A 39 1.69 1.45 -12.58
C ALA A 39 1.81 0.37 -13.67
N ALA A 40 0.77 -0.47 -13.84
CA ALA A 40 0.73 -1.47 -14.91
C ALA A 40 0.91 -0.84 -16.30
N ALA A 41 0.24 0.28 -16.57
CA ALA A 41 0.38 1.00 -17.84
C ALA A 41 1.79 1.55 -18.10
N LYS A 42 2.57 1.79 -17.04
CA LYS A 42 3.97 2.23 -17.11
C LYS A 42 4.97 1.05 -17.10
N GLY A 43 4.49 -0.19 -17.14
CA GLY A 43 5.32 -1.39 -17.09
C GLY A 43 5.80 -1.77 -15.68
N LEU A 44 5.23 -1.17 -14.64
CA LEU A 44 5.53 -1.51 -13.25
C LEU A 44 4.58 -2.61 -12.77
N ASP A 45 5.09 -3.52 -11.95
CA ASP A 45 4.28 -4.55 -11.28
C ASP A 45 3.24 -3.94 -10.33
N ALA A 46 1.96 -4.10 -10.67
CA ALA A 46 0.84 -3.58 -9.88
C ALA A 46 0.61 -4.35 -8.56
N SER A 47 1.27 -5.48 -8.33
CA SER A 47 1.22 -6.24 -7.08
C SER A 47 2.27 -5.81 -6.05
N ILE A 48 3.17 -4.91 -6.43
CA ILE A 48 4.23 -4.36 -5.59
C ILE A 48 3.93 -2.89 -5.30
N TRP A 49 3.95 -2.51 -4.03
CA TRP A 49 3.77 -1.12 -3.60
C TRP A 49 5.08 -0.34 -3.75
N PHE A 50 6.11 -0.76 -3.00
CA PHE A 50 7.41 -0.09 -2.93
C PHE A 50 8.13 -0.13 -4.28
N GLU A 51 8.74 0.97 -4.70
CA GLU A 51 9.40 1.17 -6.01
C GLU A 51 8.52 0.94 -7.25
N HIS A 52 7.22 0.73 -7.07
CA HIS A 52 6.30 0.40 -8.16
C HIS A 52 5.06 1.31 -8.10
N VAL A 53 3.99 0.87 -7.44
CA VAL A 53 2.75 1.65 -7.35
C VAL A 53 2.96 2.97 -6.61
N GLU A 54 3.88 3.04 -5.64
CA GLU A 54 4.17 4.29 -4.96
C GLU A 54 4.79 5.36 -5.88
N ARG A 55 5.53 4.96 -6.93
CA ARG A 55 6.18 5.90 -7.86
C ARG A 55 5.16 6.67 -8.69
N VAL A 56 3.98 6.09 -8.92
CA VAL A 56 2.89 6.76 -9.62
C VAL A 56 1.99 7.55 -8.67
N ASN A 57 1.83 7.08 -7.43
CA ASN A 57 1.15 7.80 -6.36
C ASN A 57 1.91 9.08 -5.96
N ALA A 58 3.24 9.03 -5.85
CA ALA A 58 4.10 10.16 -5.50
C ALA A 58 4.12 11.29 -6.56
N GLY A 59 3.65 11.00 -7.78
CA GLY A 59 3.50 11.98 -8.86
C GLY A 59 2.21 12.79 -8.82
N ALA A 60 1.24 12.42 -7.98
CA ALA A 60 0.03 13.21 -7.74
C ALA A 60 0.30 14.20 -6.59
N ALA A 61 -0.08 15.47 -6.76
CA ALA A 61 0.05 16.48 -5.69
C ALA A 61 -0.48 15.91 -4.35
N PRO A 62 0.20 16.17 -3.21
CA PRO A 62 -0.08 15.51 -1.95
C PRO A 62 -1.51 15.81 -1.49
N GLN A 63 -2.43 14.92 -1.82
CA GLN A 63 -3.77 14.93 -1.27
C GLN A 63 -3.64 14.31 0.13
N THR A 64 -3.77 15.19 1.13
CA THR A 64 -3.84 14.93 2.57
C THR A 64 -4.09 13.45 2.92
N GLY A 65 -3.07 12.80 3.48
CA GLY A 65 -3.16 11.46 4.09
C GLY A 65 -2.15 10.42 3.61
N ALA A 66 -1.48 10.63 2.46
CA ALA A 66 -0.55 9.65 1.88
C ALA A 66 0.83 9.54 2.57
N ARG A 67 1.05 10.23 3.70
CA ARG A 67 2.33 10.22 4.40
C ARG A 67 2.21 9.54 5.76
N ILE A 68 2.21 8.21 5.77
CA ILE A 68 2.48 7.45 7.00
C ILE A 68 3.77 6.63 6.88
N VAL A 69 4.19 6.26 5.66
CA VAL A 69 5.41 5.46 5.50
C VAL A 69 6.10 5.80 4.18
N THR A 70 7.25 6.46 4.25
CA THR A 70 8.02 6.92 3.08
C THR A 70 8.92 5.86 2.48
N THR A 71 9.28 4.86 3.26
CA THR A 71 10.26 3.84 2.88
C THR A 71 9.85 2.48 3.42
N GLN A 72 10.27 1.41 2.75
CA GLN A 72 10.04 0.04 3.25
C GLN A 72 10.60 -0.14 4.68
N SER A 73 11.70 0.54 5.02
CA SER A 73 12.29 0.56 6.36
C SER A 73 11.37 1.17 7.42
N ASP A 74 10.76 2.34 7.15
CA ASP A 74 9.77 2.94 8.06
C ASP A 74 8.58 1.99 8.27
N PHE A 75 8.22 1.24 7.23
CA PHE A 75 7.13 0.28 7.29
C PHE A 75 7.45 -0.87 8.22
N ILE A 76 8.63 -1.47 8.06
CA ILE A 76 9.10 -2.60 8.87
C ILE A 76 9.25 -2.18 10.33
N GLN A 77 9.73 -0.95 10.60
CA GLN A 77 9.85 -0.44 11.96
C GLN A 77 8.49 -0.33 12.67
N HIS A 78 7.44 0.06 11.96
CA HIS A 78 6.08 0.17 12.50
C HIS A 78 5.23 -1.10 12.32
N ALA A 79 5.75 -2.09 11.60
CA ALA A 79 5.11 -3.36 11.33
C ALA A 79 4.53 -4.08 12.56
N PRO A 80 5.15 -4.02 13.77
CA PRO A 80 4.56 -4.66 14.95
C PRO A 80 3.23 -4.03 15.38
N ARG A 81 3.04 -2.72 15.14
CA ARG A 81 1.78 -2.04 15.45
C ARG A 81 0.67 -2.48 14.50
N TYR A 82 1.02 -2.75 13.24
CA TYR A 82 0.06 -3.19 12.23
C TYR A 82 -0.43 -4.63 12.43
N LEU A 83 0.29 -5.45 13.21
CA LEU A 83 -0.21 -6.77 13.64
C LEU A 83 -1.48 -6.67 14.51
N GLN A 84 -1.69 -5.55 15.20
CA GLN A 84 -2.92 -5.32 15.95
C GLN A 84 -4.10 -4.98 15.04
N TRP A 85 -3.84 -4.58 13.79
CA TRP A 85 -4.84 -4.04 12.85
C TRP A 85 -5.15 -4.99 11.69
N GLY A 86 -4.39 -6.07 11.51
CA GLY A 86 -4.57 -7.06 10.44
C GLY A 86 -3.83 -8.38 10.73
N GLN A 87 -4.10 -9.40 9.92
CA GLN A 87 -3.62 -10.77 10.16
C GLN A 87 -2.16 -11.02 9.74
N ALA A 88 -1.52 -10.07 9.04
CA ALA A 88 -0.12 -10.19 8.64
C ALA A 88 0.51 -8.81 8.40
N SER A 89 1.81 -8.69 8.63
CA SER A 89 2.58 -7.45 8.46
C SER A 89 3.88 -7.72 7.66
N CYS A 90 4.78 -6.75 7.56
CA CYS A 90 6.09 -6.94 6.91
C CYS A 90 7.11 -7.78 7.70
N ILE A 91 6.68 -8.40 8.81
CA ILE A 91 7.52 -9.23 9.67
C ILE A 91 7.07 -10.67 9.48
N HIS A 92 8.01 -11.52 9.07
CA HIS A 92 7.90 -12.97 9.12
C HIS A 92 8.42 -13.46 10.47
#